data_AF-A0A067LXG0-F1
#
_entry.id   AF-A0A067LXG0-F1
#
_cell.length_a   1.000
_cell.length_b   1.000
_cell.length_c   1.000
_cell.angle_alpha   90.00
_cell.angle_beta   90.00
_cell.angle_gamma   90.00
#
_symmetry.space_group_name_H-M   'P 1'
#
loop_
_entity.id
_entity.type
_entity.pdbx_description
1 polymer ?
#
loop_
_entity_poly.entity_id
_entity_poly.type
_entity_poly.pdbx_seq_one_letter_code
_entity_poly.pdbx_strand_id
1 'polypeptide(L)'
;MLRFTRPLRQVLKATTGIHGVAVHPNPLPALTKTYESTLSLLSKIPETSVYRQGAEAITQHRLKLVKSAQGDISKVETALNEGQIEEVLITAEDELSLAAKMIEWKAWEPLEEKPAPGQWEYF
;
A
#
# COMPACT_ATOMS: atom_id res chain seq x y z
N MET A 1 -14.25 -33.52 -36.05
CA MET A 1 -13.05 -32.83 -35.52
C MET A 1 -13.48 -31.95 -34.35
N LEU A 2 -13.30 -32.41 -33.11
CA LEU A 2 -13.65 -31.65 -31.90
C LEU A 2 -12.49 -30.68 -31.59
N ARG A 3 -12.70 -29.39 -31.87
CA ARG A 3 -11.79 -28.33 -31.43
C ARG A 3 -11.95 -28.18 -29.92
N PHE A 4 -11.08 -28.83 -29.16
CA PHE A 4 -10.90 -28.55 -27.74
C PHE A 4 -10.27 -27.15 -27.61
N THR A 5 -11.10 -26.11 -27.56
CA THR A 5 -10.69 -24.83 -26.99
C THR A 5 -10.52 -25.04 -25.49
N ARG A 6 -9.33 -25.49 -25.07
CA ARG A 6 -8.93 -25.46 -23.67
C ARG A 6 -8.99 -23.99 -23.25
N PRO A 7 -9.86 -23.58 -22.32
CA PRO A 7 -9.78 -22.23 -21.79
C PRO A 7 -8.40 -22.10 -21.16
N LEU A 8 -7.67 -21.03 -21.51
CA LEU A 8 -6.47 -20.62 -20.79
C LEU A 8 -6.89 -20.38 -19.34
N ARG A 9 -6.74 -21.39 -18.48
CA ARG A 9 -6.75 -21.17 -17.04
C ARG A 9 -5.52 -20.32 -16.76
N GLN A 10 -5.72 -19.01 -16.62
CA GLN A 10 -4.81 -18.20 -15.82
C GLN A 10 -4.62 -18.94 -14.49
N VAL A 11 -3.37 -19.00 -14.03
CA VAL A 11 -3.05 -19.57 -12.70
C VAL A 11 -3.67 -18.63 -11.68
N LEU A 12 -4.95 -18.88 -11.39
CA LEU A 12 -5.71 -18.15 -10.38
C LEU A 12 -5.56 -18.91 -9.07
N LYS A 13 -5.12 -18.18 -8.05
CA LYS A 13 -5.04 -18.66 -6.68
C LYS A 13 -6.45 -19.06 -6.22
N ALA A 14 -6.61 -20.27 -5.69
CA ALA A 14 -7.93 -20.78 -5.32
C ALA A 14 -8.43 -20.17 -4.00
N THR A 15 -7.52 -19.91 -3.07
CA THR A 15 -7.78 -19.29 -1.76
C THR A 15 -6.49 -18.64 -1.25
N THR A 16 -6.64 -17.58 -0.46
CA THR A 16 -5.55 -16.95 0.32
C THR A 16 -5.23 -17.75 1.59
N GLY A 17 -6.15 -18.60 2.05
CA GLY A 17 -6.01 -19.32 3.33
C GLY A 17 -6.20 -18.42 4.57
N ILE A 18 -6.51 -17.13 4.38
CA ILE A 18 -6.76 -16.16 5.44
C ILE A 18 -8.25 -15.85 5.46
N HIS A 19 -8.88 -15.91 6.64
CA HIS A 19 -10.29 -15.58 6.77
C HIS A 19 -10.53 -14.09 6.48
N GLY A 20 -11.56 -13.78 5.69
CA GLY A 20 -11.94 -12.40 5.37
C GLY A 20 -11.14 -11.76 4.23
N VAL A 21 -10.06 -12.39 3.75
CA VAL A 21 -9.26 -11.88 2.62
C VAL A 21 -9.60 -12.66 1.35
N ALA A 22 -10.38 -12.06 0.46
CA ALA A 22 -10.75 -12.68 -0.81
C ALA A 22 -9.58 -12.61 -1.82
N VAL A 23 -9.46 -13.63 -2.68
CA VAL A 23 -8.49 -13.63 -3.78
C VAL A 23 -8.86 -12.54 -4.78
N HIS A 24 -7.90 -11.68 -5.12
CA HIS A 24 -8.11 -10.65 -6.12
C HIS A 24 -7.77 -11.16 -7.53
N PRO A 25 -8.65 -10.97 -8.55
CA PRO A 25 -8.43 -11.54 -9.89
C PRO A 25 -7.26 -10.91 -10.66
N ASN A 26 -6.95 -9.65 -10.38
CA ASN A 26 -5.82 -8.94 -11.03
C ASN A 26 -5.15 -7.92 -10.09
N PRO A 27 -4.31 -8.37 -9.13
CA PRO A 27 -3.83 -7.53 -8.03
C PRO A 27 -2.77 -6.50 -8.46
N LEU A 28 -1.92 -6.80 -9.44
CA LEU A 28 -0.78 -5.93 -9.79
C LEU A 28 -1.20 -4.56 -10.38
N PRO A 29 -2.16 -4.49 -11.33
CA PRO A 29 -2.63 -3.20 -11.82
C PRO A 29 -3.39 -2.41 -10.75
N ALA A 30 -4.13 -3.10 -9.87
CA ALA A 30 -4.80 -2.47 -8.74
C ALA A 30 -3.78 -1.82 -7.79
N LEU A 31 -2.73 -2.56 -7.39
CA LEU A 31 -1.62 -2.06 -6.59
C LEU A 31 -0.89 -0.87 -7.23
N THR A 32 -0.64 -0.94 -8.54
CA THR A 32 0.02 0.16 -9.25
C THR A 32 -0.84 1.43 -9.20
N LYS A 33 -2.15 1.29 -9.43
CA LYS A 33 -3.11 2.40 -9.38
C LYS A 33 -3.23 2.99 -7.97
N THR A 34 -3.26 2.16 -6.92
CA THR A 34 -3.36 2.64 -5.54
C THR A 34 -2.09 3.40 -5.14
N TYR A 35 -0.90 2.90 -5.50
CA TYR A 35 0.37 3.61 -5.27
C TYR A 35 0.48 4.93 -6.03
N GLU A 36 0.08 4.97 -7.30
CA GLU A 36 0.07 6.23 -8.07
C GLU A 36 -0.92 7.24 -7.48
N SER A 37 -2.07 6.77 -7.00
CA SER A 37 -3.05 7.60 -6.29
C SER A 37 -2.50 8.12 -4.96
N THR A 38 -1.79 7.31 -4.18
CA THR A 38 -1.15 7.75 -2.92
C THR A 38 -0.08 8.81 -3.19
N LEU A 39 0.80 8.60 -4.16
CA LEU A 39 1.81 9.61 -4.54
C LEU A 39 1.17 10.94 -4.96
N SER A 40 0.05 10.88 -5.69
CA SER A 40 -0.73 12.08 -6.04
C SER A 40 -1.30 12.79 -4.82
N LEU A 41 -1.80 12.06 -3.82
CA LEU A 41 -2.26 12.66 -2.55
C LEU A 41 -1.12 13.25 -1.72
N LEU A 42 0.00 12.53 -1.60
CA LEU A 42 1.18 12.97 -0.84
C LEU A 42 1.76 14.27 -1.41
N SER A 43 1.64 14.51 -2.72
CA SER A 43 2.06 15.77 -3.35
C SER A 43 1.36 17.02 -2.79
N LYS A 44 0.20 16.87 -2.14
CA LYS A 44 -0.55 17.97 -1.51
C LYS A 44 0.00 18.34 -0.13
N ILE A 45 0.77 17.45 0.50
CA ILE A 45 1.39 17.66 1.81
C ILE A 45 2.71 18.43 1.61
N PRO A 46 3.15 19.32 2.52
CA PRO A 46 4.44 20.00 2.38
C PRO A 46 5.64 19.03 2.35
N GLU A 47 6.68 19.33 1.56
CA GLU A 47 7.91 18.53 1.46
C GLU A 47 8.71 18.47 2.76
N THR A 48 8.51 19.44 3.66
CA THR A 48 9.12 19.48 4.98
C THR A 48 8.54 18.43 5.93
N SER A 49 7.38 17.85 5.62
CA SER A 49 6.75 16.84 6.45
C SER A 49 7.53 15.53 6.43
N VAL A 50 7.95 15.06 7.61
CA VAL A 50 8.63 13.76 7.77
C VAL A 50 7.75 12.61 7.29
N TYR A 51 6.43 12.68 7.54
CA TYR A 51 5.47 11.68 7.08
C TYR A 51 5.48 11.57 5.56
N ARG A 52 5.43 12.70 4.84
CA ARG A 52 5.48 12.72 3.37
C ARG A 52 6.75 12.05 2.85
N GLN A 53 7.91 12.44 3.38
CA GLN A 53 9.20 11.89 2.96
C GLN A 53 9.29 10.37 3.15
N GLY A 54 8.85 9.87 4.31
CA GLY A 54 8.82 8.44 4.60
C GLY A 54 7.86 7.67 3.71
N ALA A 55 6.61 8.16 3.59
CA ALA A 55 5.58 7.52 2.78
C ALA A 55 5.93 7.51 1.29
N GLU A 56 6.48 8.60 0.75
CA GLU A 56 6.94 8.67 -0.65
C GLU A 56 8.09 7.70 -0.92
N ALA A 57 9.09 7.63 -0.04
CA ALA A 57 10.22 6.72 -0.22
C ALA A 57 9.76 5.25 -0.27
N ILE A 58 8.88 4.85 0.66
CA ILE A 58 8.35 3.48 0.73
C ILE A 58 7.48 3.18 -0.49
N THR A 59 6.52 4.04 -0.82
CA THR A 59 5.61 3.82 -1.96
C THR A 59 6.35 3.78 -3.30
N GLN A 60 7.34 4.66 -3.51
CA GLN A 60 8.18 4.62 -4.72
C GLN A 60 9.01 3.36 -4.79
N HIS A 61 9.59 2.90 -3.68
CA HIS A 61 10.35 1.65 -3.63
C HIS A 61 9.46 0.45 -4.01
N ARG A 62 8.29 0.32 -3.36
CA ARG A 62 7.33 -0.77 -3.64
C ARG A 62 6.84 -0.72 -5.10
N LEU A 63 6.54 0.47 -5.62
CA LEU A 63 6.12 0.64 -7.01
C LEU A 63 7.21 0.25 -8.01
N LYS A 64 8.50 0.52 -7.72
CA LYS A 64 9.62 0.04 -8.53
C LYS A 64 9.69 -1.49 -8.55
N LEU A 65 9.52 -2.14 -7.40
CA LEU A 65 9.51 -3.61 -7.30
C LEU A 65 8.36 -4.21 -8.11
N VAL A 66 7.14 -3.67 -7.96
CA VAL A 66 5.96 -4.12 -8.72
C VAL A 66 6.19 -3.97 -10.23
N LYS A 67 6.75 -2.83 -10.69
CA LYS A 67 7.08 -2.61 -12.11
C LYS A 67 8.19 -3.55 -12.61
N SER A 68 9.16 -3.89 -11.76
CA SER A 68 10.28 -4.77 -12.14
C SER A 68 9.86 -6.24 -12.35
N ALA A 69 8.77 -6.69 -11.71
CA ALA A 69 8.35 -8.08 -11.72
C ALA A 69 7.63 -8.52 -13.01
N GLN A 70 7.35 -7.61 -13.95
CA GLN A 70 6.81 -7.91 -15.30
C GLN A 70 5.56 -8.82 -15.30
N GLY A 71 4.68 -8.66 -14.30
CA GLY A 71 3.42 -9.41 -14.21
C GLY A 71 3.49 -10.71 -13.40
N ASP A 72 4.65 -11.06 -12.82
CA ASP A 72 4.79 -12.24 -11.98
C ASP A 72 4.53 -11.94 -10.50
N ILE A 73 3.41 -12.44 -9.97
CA ILE A 73 2.96 -12.19 -8.59
C ILE A 73 3.93 -12.78 -7.57
N SER A 74 4.46 -13.98 -7.81
CA SER A 74 5.31 -14.69 -6.82
C SER A 74 6.63 -13.94 -6.60
N LYS A 75 7.16 -13.34 -7.67
CA LYS A 75 8.36 -12.49 -7.59
C LYS A 75 8.10 -11.22 -6.79
N VAL A 76 6.93 -10.61 -6.95
CA VAL A 76 6.54 -9.42 -6.17
C VAL A 76 6.44 -9.77 -4.68
N GLU A 77 5.75 -10.85 -4.33
CA GLU A 77 5.61 -11.30 -2.94
C GLU A 77 6.97 -11.58 -2.30
N THR A 78 7.86 -12.27 -3.03
CA THR A 78 9.22 -12.57 -2.54
C THR A 78 10.07 -11.30 -2.38
N ALA A 79 9.94 -10.35 -3.31
CA ALA A 79 10.72 -9.11 -3.29
C ALA A 79 10.24 -8.14 -2.20
N LEU A 80 8.93 -8.08 -1.94
CA LEU A 80 8.35 -7.26 -0.87
C LEU A 80 8.54 -7.89 0.51
N ASN A 81 8.44 -9.22 0.62
CA ASN A 81 8.56 -9.97 1.87
C ASN A 81 7.60 -9.48 2.97
N GLU A 82 6.39 -9.09 2.57
CA GLU A 82 5.34 -8.50 3.42
C GLU A 82 4.06 -9.38 3.48
N GLY A 83 4.16 -10.67 3.13
CA GLY A 83 3.02 -11.58 3.07
C GLY A 83 2.45 -11.74 1.66
N GLN A 84 1.15 -12.01 1.57
CA GLN A 84 0.47 -12.24 0.29
C GLN A 84 0.13 -10.92 -0.42
N ILE A 85 0.04 -10.94 -1.75
CA ILE A 85 -0.25 -9.74 -2.54
C ILE A 85 -1.59 -9.08 -2.16
N GLU A 86 -2.57 -9.86 -1.71
CA GLU A 86 -3.85 -9.33 -1.24
C GLU A 86 -3.73 -8.52 0.06
N GLU A 87 -2.86 -8.93 0.99
CA GLU A 87 -2.59 -8.18 2.23
C GLU A 87 -1.85 -6.87 1.95
N VAL A 88 -0.91 -6.92 0.99
CA VAL A 88 -0.20 -5.73 0.51
C VAL A 88 -1.16 -4.74 -0.14
N LEU A 89 -2.15 -5.23 -0.90
CA LEU A 89 -3.19 -4.39 -1.51
C LEU A 89 -4.04 -3.69 -0.42
N ILE A 90 -4.49 -4.43 0.60
CA ILE A 90 -5.24 -3.86 1.73
C ILE A 90 -4.41 -2.79 2.43
N THR A 91 -3.13 -3.08 2.71
CA THR A 91 -2.21 -2.10 3.32
C THR A 91 -2.05 -0.85 2.46
N ALA A 92 -2.01 -0.98 1.14
CA ALA A 92 -1.93 0.15 0.21
C ALA A 92 -3.22 0.98 0.18
N GLU A 93 -4.39 0.35 0.31
CA GLU A 93 -5.68 1.03 0.43
C GLU A 93 -5.81 1.76 1.78
N ASP A 94 -5.36 1.14 2.86
CA ASP A 94 -5.31 1.75 4.19
C ASP A 94 -4.40 2.96 4.20
N GLU A 95 -3.21 2.88 3.60
CA GLU A 95 -2.28 4.01 3.48
C GLU A 95 -2.88 5.14 2.63
N LEU A 96 -3.62 4.83 1.57
CA LEU A 96 -4.34 5.84 0.78
C LEU A 96 -5.39 6.56 1.63
N SER A 97 -6.15 5.82 2.44
CA SER A 97 -7.13 6.39 3.34
C SER A 97 -6.47 7.24 4.45
N LEU A 98 -5.31 6.80 4.95
CA LEU A 98 -4.52 7.52 5.94
C LEU A 98 -3.99 8.83 5.36
N ALA A 99 -3.40 8.78 4.17
CA ALA A 99 -2.89 9.97 3.48
C ALA A 99 -3.98 11.03 3.28
N ALA A 100 -5.22 10.62 2.96
CA ALA A 100 -6.35 11.52 2.87
C ALA A 100 -6.68 12.18 4.23
N LYS A 101 -6.71 11.41 5.32
CA LYS A 101 -6.94 11.94 6.68
C LYS A 101 -5.81 12.84 7.16
N MET A 102 -4.57 12.51 6.83
CA MET A 102 -3.40 13.32 7.18
C MET A 102 -3.47 14.73 6.59
N ILE A 103 -4.11 14.88 5.42
CA ILE A 103 -4.37 16.19 4.82
C ILE A 103 -5.34 17.02 5.67
N GLU A 104 -6.36 16.37 6.24
CA GLU A 104 -7.33 17.02 7.12
C GLU A 104 -6.73 17.36 8.49
N TRP A 105 -5.97 16.42 9.07
CA TRP A 105 -5.39 16.56 10.41
C TRP A 105 -4.18 17.50 10.46
N LYS A 106 -3.47 17.68 9.34
CA LYS A 106 -2.28 18.52 9.24
C LYS A 106 -1.24 18.24 10.33
N ALA A 107 -1.00 16.96 10.61
CA ALA A 107 -0.12 16.51 11.70
C ALA A 107 1.36 16.95 11.59
N TRP A 108 1.74 17.63 10.50
CA TRP A 108 3.05 18.27 10.33
C TRP A 108 3.13 19.67 10.93
N GLU A 109 2.01 20.24 11.40
CA GLU A 109 2.00 21.49 12.13
C GLU A 109 2.60 21.30 13.54
N PRO A 110 3.13 22.36 14.16
CA PRO A 110 3.59 22.30 15.54
C PRO A 110 2.49 21.84 16.49
N LEU A 111 2.89 21.29 17.63
CA LEU A 111 1.98 20.81 18.67
C LEU A 111 0.94 21.88 19.06
N GLU A 112 -0.34 21.53 18.96
CA GLU A 112 -1.46 22.44 19.26
C GLU A 112 -1.48 22.88 20.73
N GLU A 113 -1.26 21.92 21.65
CA GLU A 113 -1.24 22.18 23.10
C GLU A 113 0.04 21.64 23.74
N LYS A 114 0.77 22.51 24.43
CA LYS A 114 1.94 22.09 25.22
C LYS A 114 1.47 21.37 26.49
N PRO A 115 2.15 20.30 26.91
CA PRO A 115 1.77 19.59 28.13
C PRO A 115 1.91 20.49 29.36
N ALA A 116 1.04 20.26 30.35
CA ALA A 116 1.14 20.89 31.66
C ALA A 116 2.48 20.55 32.34
N PRO A 117 3.04 21.46 33.17
CA PRO A 117 4.25 21.16 33.93
C PRO A 117 4.00 19.96 34.85
N GLY A 118 4.92 18.98 34.83
CA GLY A 118 4.80 17.73 35.58
C GLY A 118 3.95 16.63 34.94
N GLN A 119 3.30 16.85 33.79
CA GLN A 119 2.42 15.84 33.14
C GLN A 119 3.15 14.54 32.76
N TRP A 120 4.43 14.65 32.37
CA TRP A 120 5.27 13.54 31.94
C TRP A 120 6.43 13.27 32.92
N GLU A 121 6.36 13.83 34.12
CA GLU A 121 7.28 13.50 35.21
C GLU A 121 6.70 12.33 36.00
N TYR A 122 7.42 11.21 35.96
CA TYR A 122 7.09 10.03 36.74
C TYR A 122 7.95 10.02 37.99
N PHE A 123 7.30 9.90 39.16
CA PHE A 123 7.87 9.72 40.52
C PHE A 123 9.02 10.66 40.92
#